data_AF-A0A3M1S5A9-F1
#
_entry.id   AF-A0A3M1S5A9-F1
#
_cell.length_a   1.000
_cell.length_b   1.000
_cell.length_c   1.000
_cell.angle_alpha   90.00
_cell.angle_beta   90.00
_cell.angle_gamma   90.00
#
_symmetry.space_group_name_H-M   'P 1'
#
loop_
_entity.id
_entity.type
_entity.pdbx_description
1 polymer ?
#
loop_
_entity_poly.entity_id
_entity_poly.type
_entity_poly.pdbx_seq_one_letter_code
_entity_poly.pdbx_strand_id
1 'polypeptide(L)'
;MLASGDRHRRRRAAWLTAPALLAGGCGGPGDPFALTEPPAVERYCLAAQRVVTRTALPFRLVLHDDFADFVKSKALIDGPVIQQYNWRDASGRVVGISCKLKSADHLKLAFGEDAAGPDGHCQDMNRAVFEQVAPRASDPDPAYTRVVFDRDETVDHAAQPAMTGPDWLRPYTATWVDADGALHVRAKGFRVDFSDPRYAQAPARFRGVHYCHFVAPGYLRELLLGVAEPGAVIGREVETRGDYSPPRR
;
A
#
# COMPACT_ATOMS: atom_id res chain seq x y z
N MET A 1 46.94 29.01 82.04
CA MET A 1 47.06 27.56 81.81
C MET A 1 45.80 27.11 81.08
N LEU A 2 45.97 26.59 79.85
CA LEU A 2 45.05 25.70 79.08
C LEU A 2 43.66 26.29 78.72
N ALA A 3 43.04 26.09 77.55
CA ALA A 3 43.36 25.63 76.21
C ALA A 3 42.03 25.73 75.41
N SER A 4 42.10 25.76 74.06
CA SER A 4 41.00 25.54 73.09
C SER A 4 39.88 26.59 73.06
N GLY A 5 39.50 27.20 71.94
CA GLY A 5 39.61 26.77 70.55
C GLY A 5 38.18 26.65 70.00
N ASP A 6 37.72 27.64 69.23
CA ASP A 6 36.48 27.48 68.46
C ASP A 6 36.57 28.22 67.12
N ARG A 7 36.52 27.45 66.03
CA ARG A 7 36.65 27.93 64.65
C ARG A 7 35.25 28.10 64.07
N HIS A 8 34.84 29.34 63.82
CA HIS A 8 33.64 29.66 63.07
C HIS A 8 33.70 29.12 61.63
N ARG A 9 32.95 28.04 61.37
CA ARG A 9 32.62 27.52 60.02
C ARG A 9 31.64 28.47 59.33
N ARG A 10 32.12 29.27 58.37
CA ARG A 10 31.29 30.00 57.41
C ARG A 10 30.73 29.02 56.37
N ARG A 11 29.42 28.75 56.40
CA ARG A 11 28.70 28.04 55.34
C ARG A 11 28.45 28.99 54.17
N ARG A 12 29.12 28.76 53.04
CA ARG A 12 28.78 29.40 51.76
C ARG A 12 27.61 28.64 51.14
N ALA A 13 26.46 29.30 50.99
CA ALA A 13 25.34 28.77 50.22
C ALA A 13 25.67 28.90 48.73
N ALA A 14 25.88 27.75 48.07
CA ALA A 14 26.01 27.68 46.62
C ALA A 14 24.61 27.60 46.01
N TRP A 15 24.24 28.65 45.27
CA TRP A 15 23.04 28.65 44.43
C TRP A 15 23.34 27.81 43.17
N LEU A 16 22.74 26.62 43.09
CA LEU A 16 22.75 25.80 41.89
C LEU A 16 21.61 26.27 40.97
N THR A 17 21.93 27.06 39.96
CA THR A 17 21.06 27.30 38.81
C THR A 17 21.01 26.04 37.96
N ALA A 18 19.90 25.30 38.05
CA ALA A 18 19.62 24.17 37.17
C ALA A 18 19.26 24.69 35.76
N PRO A 19 19.94 24.26 34.69
CA PRO A 19 19.52 24.56 33.33
C PRO A 19 18.24 23.76 33.01
N ALA A 20 17.16 24.46 32.72
CA ALA A 20 15.96 23.87 32.16
C ALA A 20 16.24 23.42 30.72
N LEU A 21 16.51 22.13 30.55
CA LEU A 21 16.56 21.48 29.24
C LEU A 21 15.13 21.46 28.68
N LEU A 22 14.82 22.41 27.80
CA LEU A 22 13.67 22.34 26.91
C LEU A 22 13.89 21.15 25.97
N ALA A 23 13.32 20.00 26.31
CA ALA A 23 13.16 18.88 25.40
C ALA A 23 12.17 19.30 24.31
N GLY A 24 12.66 20.01 23.30
CA GLY A 24 11.96 20.16 22.03
C GLY A 24 11.81 18.77 21.44
N GLY A 25 10.60 18.22 21.50
CA GLY A 25 10.27 16.95 20.85
C GLY A 25 10.59 17.10 19.37
N CYS A 26 11.63 16.40 18.90
CA CYS A 26 11.93 16.24 17.49
C CYS A 26 10.82 15.39 16.86
N GLY A 27 9.66 16.00 16.59
CA GLY A 27 8.76 15.52 15.56
C GLY A 27 9.46 15.75 14.23
N GLY A 28 10.26 14.78 13.79
CA GLY A 28 10.83 14.81 12.45
C GLY A 28 9.71 15.02 11.42
N PRO A 29 9.99 15.65 10.27
CA PRO A 29 9.01 15.74 9.21
C PRO A 29 8.48 14.34 8.89
N GLY A 30 7.16 14.14 9.03
CA GLY A 30 6.53 12.85 8.78
C GLY A 30 6.78 12.35 7.35
N ASP A 31 6.59 11.04 7.12
CA ASP A 31 6.76 10.46 5.78
C ASP A 31 5.82 11.15 4.78
N PRO A 32 6.33 11.90 3.77
CA PRO A 32 5.49 12.67 2.86
C PRO A 32 4.60 11.80 1.96
N PHE A 33 4.85 10.49 1.91
CA PHE A 33 4.06 9.54 1.14
C PHE A 33 2.96 8.84 1.95
N ALA A 34 3.01 8.95 3.29
CA ALA A 34 2.02 8.34 4.17
C ALA A 34 0.62 8.89 3.94
N LEU A 35 -0.39 8.09 4.29
CA LEU A 35 -1.78 8.54 4.30
C LEU A 35 -2.04 9.38 5.55
N THR A 36 -2.80 10.46 5.38
CA THR A 36 -3.30 11.29 6.49
C THR A 36 -4.79 11.05 6.78
N GLU A 37 -5.47 10.40 5.83
CA GLU A 37 -6.86 9.97 5.94
C GLU A 37 -7.10 8.79 4.97
N PRO A 38 -8.19 8.00 5.15
CA PRO A 38 -8.55 6.97 4.19
C PRO A 38 -8.88 7.62 2.83
N PRO A 39 -8.28 7.16 1.71
CA PRO A 39 -8.56 7.73 0.40
C PRO A 39 -10.00 7.44 -0.03
N ALA A 40 -10.61 8.40 -0.73
CA ALA A 40 -11.89 8.20 -1.40
C ALA A 40 -11.79 7.04 -2.41
N VAL A 41 -12.81 6.18 -2.44
CA VAL A 41 -12.82 4.97 -3.26
C VAL A 41 -12.60 5.31 -4.74
N GLU A 42 -13.20 6.36 -5.27
CA GLU A 42 -13.13 6.77 -6.68
C GLU A 42 -11.73 7.26 -7.10
N ARG A 43 -10.86 7.56 -6.13
CA ARG A 43 -9.51 8.09 -6.33
C ARG A 43 -8.43 7.24 -5.69
N TYR A 44 -8.78 6.04 -5.22
CA TYR A 44 -7.93 5.19 -4.41
C TYR A 44 -6.57 4.90 -5.07
N CYS A 45 -6.56 4.59 -6.37
CA CYS A 45 -5.32 4.22 -7.05
C CYS A 45 -4.32 5.37 -7.16
N LEU A 46 -4.74 6.64 -7.05
CA LEU A 46 -3.80 7.76 -6.95
C LEU A 46 -3.02 7.72 -5.64
N ALA A 47 -3.71 7.43 -4.54
CA ALA A 47 -3.08 7.23 -3.25
C ALA A 47 -2.19 5.97 -3.25
N ALA A 48 -2.66 4.88 -3.86
CA ALA A 48 -1.87 3.66 -3.99
C ALA A 48 -0.59 3.89 -4.81
N GLN A 49 -0.64 4.60 -5.95
CA GLN A 49 0.56 4.97 -6.72
C GLN A 49 1.58 5.70 -5.83
N ARG A 50 1.12 6.71 -5.07
CA ARG A 50 1.97 7.48 -4.15
C ARG A 50 2.60 6.60 -3.08
N VAL A 51 1.80 5.79 -2.38
CA VAL A 51 2.26 4.97 -1.25
C VAL A 51 3.21 3.87 -1.73
N VAL A 52 2.79 3.09 -2.74
CA VAL A 52 3.54 1.91 -3.20
C VAL A 52 4.85 2.31 -3.86
N THR A 53 4.87 3.38 -4.66
CA THR A 53 6.09 3.78 -5.39
C THR A 53 6.84 4.95 -4.77
N ARG A 54 6.32 5.51 -3.68
CA ARG A 54 6.89 6.69 -3.00
C ARG A 54 7.17 7.82 -3.99
N THR A 55 6.20 8.13 -4.85
CA THR A 55 6.31 9.16 -5.89
C THR A 55 5.38 10.33 -5.58
N ALA A 56 5.84 11.55 -5.87
CA ALA A 56 5.01 12.76 -5.85
C ALA A 56 4.55 13.19 -7.26
N LEU A 57 4.89 12.41 -8.30
CA LEU A 57 4.49 12.72 -9.66
C LEU A 57 2.97 12.74 -9.80
N PRO A 58 2.40 13.70 -10.55
CA PRO A 58 0.98 13.72 -10.80
C PRO A 58 0.60 12.63 -11.81
N PHE A 59 -0.50 11.93 -11.53
CA PHE A 59 -1.09 10.95 -12.43
C PHE A 59 -2.54 11.32 -12.74
N ARG A 60 -2.96 11.02 -13.95
CA ARG A 60 -4.38 10.97 -14.30
C ARG A 60 -4.93 9.58 -14.00
N LEU A 61 -6.07 9.54 -13.32
CA LEU A 61 -6.78 8.30 -13.04
C LEU A 61 -7.88 8.07 -14.08
N VAL A 62 -7.97 6.84 -14.57
CA VAL A 62 -9.15 6.35 -15.30
C VAL A 62 -9.82 5.28 -14.46
N LEU A 63 -11.03 5.56 -13.99
CA LEU A 63 -11.90 4.61 -13.32
C LEU A 63 -12.75 3.88 -14.36
N HIS A 64 -12.71 2.56 -14.35
CA HIS A 64 -13.46 1.70 -15.26
C HIS A 64 -14.70 1.17 -14.57
N ASP A 65 -15.86 1.34 -15.20
CA ASP A 65 -17.11 0.70 -14.77
C ASP A 65 -17.25 -0.71 -15.35
N ASP A 66 -16.65 -0.97 -16.53
CA ASP A 66 -16.63 -2.27 -17.18
C ASP A 66 -15.31 -3.02 -16.95
N PHE A 67 -15.42 -4.29 -16.58
CA PHE A 67 -14.25 -5.12 -16.30
C PHE A 67 -13.45 -5.44 -17.56
N ALA A 68 -14.10 -5.67 -18.72
CA ALA A 68 -13.37 -6.00 -19.94
C ALA A 68 -12.55 -4.82 -20.46
N ASP A 69 -13.05 -3.60 -20.31
CA ASP A 69 -12.30 -2.36 -20.58
C ASP A 69 -11.12 -2.21 -19.62
N PHE A 70 -11.34 -2.49 -18.32
CA PHE A 70 -10.26 -2.53 -17.35
C PHE A 70 -9.19 -3.55 -17.75
N VAL A 71 -9.55 -4.78 -18.14
CA VAL A 71 -8.59 -5.83 -18.55
C VAL A 71 -7.70 -5.36 -19.70
N LYS A 72 -8.30 -4.75 -20.73
CA LYS A 72 -7.58 -4.26 -21.93
C LYS A 72 -6.69 -3.07 -21.63
N SER A 73 -7.08 -2.20 -20.69
CA SER A 73 -6.33 -0.99 -20.31
C SER A 73 -4.91 -1.27 -19.80
N LYS A 74 -4.06 -0.24 -19.81
CA LYS A 74 -2.66 -0.27 -19.35
C LYS A 74 -2.29 1.05 -18.68
N ALA A 75 -1.35 1.01 -17.73
CA ALA A 75 -0.75 2.23 -17.20
C ALA A 75 0.20 2.83 -18.25
N LEU A 76 0.19 4.16 -18.39
CA LEU A 76 0.97 4.90 -19.39
C LEU A 76 2.01 5.78 -18.69
N ILE A 77 3.19 5.91 -19.30
CA ILE A 77 4.30 6.73 -18.75
C ILE A 77 4.30 8.15 -19.34
N ASP A 78 4.08 8.30 -20.65
CA ASP A 78 3.98 9.61 -21.30
C ASP A 78 2.59 10.23 -21.04
N GLY A 79 2.57 11.33 -20.29
CA GLY A 79 1.34 11.85 -19.70
C GLY A 79 0.75 10.86 -18.70
N PRO A 80 1.39 10.64 -17.53
CA PRO A 80 1.18 9.46 -16.69
C PRO A 80 -0.30 9.15 -16.39
N VAL A 81 -0.72 7.94 -16.75
CA VAL A 81 -2.09 7.45 -16.53
C VAL A 81 -2.05 6.13 -15.79
N ILE A 82 -2.90 6.00 -14.76
CA ILE A 82 -3.16 4.74 -14.06
C ILE A 82 -4.63 4.36 -14.18
N GLN A 83 -4.91 3.08 -13.96
CA GLN A 83 -6.23 2.50 -14.18
C GLN A 83 -6.77 1.94 -12.87
N GLN A 84 -8.07 2.08 -12.65
CA GLN A 84 -8.76 1.53 -11.48
C GLN A 84 -10.01 0.77 -11.88
N TYR A 85 -10.31 -0.28 -11.14
CA TYR A 85 -11.59 -0.98 -11.18
C TYR A 85 -12.04 -1.34 -9.76
N ASN A 86 -13.34 -1.19 -9.47
CA ASN A 86 -13.92 -1.43 -8.15
C ASN A 86 -14.73 -2.73 -8.15
N TRP A 87 -14.38 -3.67 -7.28
CA TRP A 87 -15.11 -4.91 -7.05
C TRP A 87 -16.24 -4.68 -6.08
N ARG A 88 -17.45 -5.13 -6.46
CA ARG A 88 -18.65 -4.99 -5.64
C ARG A 88 -19.18 -6.36 -5.24
N ASP A 89 -19.71 -6.45 -4.02
CA ASP A 89 -20.49 -7.61 -3.59
C ASP A 89 -21.93 -7.55 -4.13
N ALA A 90 -22.76 -8.53 -3.78
CA ALA A 90 -24.15 -8.63 -4.22
C ALA A 90 -25.03 -7.45 -3.77
N SER A 91 -24.65 -6.72 -2.70
CA SER A 91 -25.35 -5.53 -2.23
C SER A 91 -24.93 -4.25 -2.95
N GLY A 92 -23.92 -4.33 -3.83
CA GLY A 92 -23.35 -3.19 -4.53
C GLY A 92 -22.25 -2.46 -3.76
N ARG A 93 -21.93 -2.88 -2.53
CA ARG A 93 -20.84 -2.35 -1.73
C ARG A 93 -19.49 -2.66 -2.37
N VAL A 94 -18.59 -1.68 -2.43
CA VAL A 94 -17.22 -1.89 -2.92
C VAL A 94 -16.42 -2.64 -1.86
N VAL A 95 -16.02 -3.86 -2.17
CA VAL A 95 -15.25 -4.75 -1.27
C VAL A 95 -13.77 -4.82 -1.63
N GLY A 96 -13.43 -4.52 -2.89
CA GLY A 96 -12.06 -4.55 -3.37
C GLY A 96 -11.78 -3.53 -4.47
N ILE A 97 -10.51 -3.22 -4.67
CA ILE A 97 -10.05 -2.23 -5.65
C ILE A 97 -8.84 -2.81 -6.40
N SER A 98 -8.89 -2.81 -7.73
CA SER A 98 -7.76 -3.15 -8.58
C SER A 98 -7.11 -1.89 -9.13
N CYS A 99 -5.80 -1.77 -8.99
CA CYS A 99 -5.01 -0.68 -9.54
C CYS A 99 -3.96 -1.19 -10.51
N LYS A 100 -3.88 -0.54 -11.68
CA LYS A 100 -2.75 -0.68 -12.60
C LYS A 100 -1.83 0.51 -12.46
N LEU A 101 -0.77 0.36 -11.67
CA LEU A 101 0.21 1.41 -11.36
C LEU A 101 1.44 1.32 -12.26
N LYS A 102 2.24 2.38 -12.28
CA LYS A 102 3.62 2.35 -12.76
C LYS A 102 4.54 1.93 -11.63
N SER A 103 5.55 1.12 -11.93
CA SER A 103 6.62 0.81 -10.98
C SER A 103 7.56 2.01 -10.82
N ALA A 104 8.23 2.08 -9.67
CA ALA A 104 9.19 3.12 -9.38
C ALA A 104 10.38 3.11 -10.34
N ASP A 105 10.84 1.93 -10.78
CA ASP A 105 11.98 1.81 -11.70
C ASP A 105 11.72 2.53 -13.04
N HIS A 106 10.52 2.38 -13.60
CA HIS A 106 10.15 3.06 -14.85
C HIS A 106 9.95 4.55 -14.62
N LEU A 107 9.43 4.96 -13.46
CA LEU A 107 9.33 6.38 -13.13
C LEU A 107 10.70 7.05 -13.04
N LYS A 108 11.68 6.38 -12.42
CA LYS A 108 13.06 6.88 -12.35
C LYS A 108 13.70 6.98 -13.72
N LEU A 109 13.53 5.95 -14.55
CA LEU A 109 14.05 5.95 -15.91
C LEU A 109 13.48 7.09 -16.76
N ALA A 110 12.18 7.40 -16.61
CA ALA A 110 11.50 8.40 -17.42
C ALA A 110 11.68 9.84 -16.89
N PHE A 111 11.74 10.03 -15.57
CA PHE A 111 11.64 11.35 -14.93
C PHE A 111 12.85 11.70 -14.02
N GLY A 112 13.86 10.83 -13.95
CA GLY A 112 15.06 11.00 -13.13
C GLY A 112 15.01 10.24 -11.80
N GLU A 113 16.17 9.97 -11.22
CA GLU A 113 16.33 9.10 -10.04
C GLU A 113 15.49 9.52 -8.82
N ASP A 114 15.23 10.82 -8.66
CA ASP A 114 14.47 11.37 -7.53
C ASP A 114 12.94 11.34 -7.75
N ALA A 115 12.47 10.85 -8.90
CA ALA A 115 11.04 10.85 -9.24
C ALA A 115 10.20 9.88 -8.40
N ALA A 116 10.83 8.86 -7.81
CA ALA A 116 10.18 7.83 -7.00
C ALA A 116 11.17 7.23 -5.98
N GLY A 117 10.67 6.70 -4.87
CA GLY A 117 11.48 5.88 -3.96
C GLY A 117 11.63 4.44 -4.46
N PRO A 118 12.09 3.50 -3.62
CA PRO A 118 11.94 2.08 -3.93
C PRO A 118 10.45 1.69 -3.93
N ASP A 119 10.06 0.77 -4.81
CA ASP A 119 8.75 0.12 -4.73
C ASP A 119 8.61 -0.61 -3.39
N GLY A 120 7.55 -0.29 -2.64
CA GLY A 120 7.06 -1.07 -1.53
C GLY A 120 6.16 -2.23 -1.99
N HIS A 121 5.51 -2.87 -1.02
CA HIS A 121 4.55 -3.95 -1.26
C HIS A 121 3.14 -3.39 -1.52
N CYS A 122 2.30 -4.10 -2.27
CA CYS A 122 0.87 -3.73 -2.36
C CYS A 122 0.23 -3.77 -0.96
N GLN A 123 0.65 -4.70 -0.12
CA GLN A 123 0.20 -4.84 1.26
C GLN A 123 0.49 -3.61 2.13
N ASP A 124 1.49 -2.79 1.79
CA ASP A 124 1.79 -1.55 2.51
C ASP A 124 0.64 -0.56 2.39
N MET A 125 -0.09 -0.57 1.27
CA MET A 125 -1.29 0.25 1.12
C MET A 125 -2.45 -0.25 1.98
N ASN A 126 -2.67 -1.57 2.10
CA ASN A 126 -3.68 -2.11 3.02
C ASN A 126 -3.36 -1.74 4.48
N ARG A 127 -2.08 -1.83 4.89
CA ARG A 127 -1.61 -1.40 6.21
C ARG A 127 -1.84 0.10 6.43
N ALA A 128 -1.44 0.93 5.46
CA ALA A 128 -1.64 2.37 5.55
C ALA A 128 -3.13 2.72 5.70
N VAL A 129 -4.02 2.06 4.95
CA VAL A 129 -5.47 2.27 5.10
C VAL A 129 -5.97 1.82 6.48
N PHE A 130 -5.52 0.65 6.96
CA PHE A 130 -5.88 0.16 8.28
C PHE A 130 -5.54 1.16 9.39
N GLU A 131 -4.34 1.74 9.36
CA GLU A 131 -3.91 2.78 10.32
C GLU A 131 -4.84 3.99 10.34
N GLN A 132 -5.49 4.30 9.21
CA GLN A 132 -6.46 5.41 9.12
C GLN A 132 -7.87 5.05 9.59
N VAL A 133 -8.28 3.77 9.47
CA VAL A 133 -9.65 3.34 9.77
C VAL A 133 -9.80 2.69 11.15
N ALA A 134 -8.77 1.99 11.66
CA ALA A 134 -8.84 1.25 12.91
C ALA A 134 -9.09 2.14 14.15
N PRO A 135 -8.45 3.32 14.30
CA PRO A 135 -8.75 4.20 15.44
C PRO A 135 -10.21 4.69 15.45
N ARG A 136 -10.85 4.74 14.28
CA ARG A 136 -12.25 5.17 14.12
C ARG A 136 -13.25 4.02 14.23
N ALA A 137 -12.74 2.79 14.31
CA ALA A 137 -13.50 1.56 14.47
C ALA A 137 -13.17 0.86 15.80
N SER A 138 -12.56 1.58 16.74
CA SER A 138 -12.22 1.04 18.06
C SER A 138 -13.50 0.89 18.88
N ASP A 139 -14.03 -0.32 18.90
CA ASP A 139 -15.11 -0.79 19.78
C ASP A 139 -14.48 -1.40 21.06
N PRO A 140 -15.03 -1.17 22.26
CA PRO A 140 -14.64 -1.92 23.46
C PRO A 140 -14.78 -3.45 23.32
N ASP A 141 -15.62 -3.94 22.40
CA ASP A 141 -15.74 -5.36 22.04
C ASP A 141 -15.39 -5.55 20.55
N PRO A 142 -14.10 -5.72 20.20
CA PRO A 142 -13.68 -5.77 18.81
C PRO A 142 -14.18 -7.05 18.12
N ALA A 143 -14.67 -6.91 16.88
CA ALA A 143 -15.17 -8.04 16.08
C ALA A 143 -14.13 -9.14 15.82
N TYR A 144 -12.83 -8.82 15.93
CA TYR A 144 -11.72 -9.75 15.72
C TYR A 144 -10.64 -9.59 16.78
N THR A 145 -9.93 -10.68 17.09
CA THR A 145 -8.87 -10.68 18.11
C THR A 145 -7.64 -9.88 17.69
N ARG A 146 -7.34 -9.86 16.38
CA ARG A 146 -6.26 -9.09 15.74
C ARG A 146 -6.51 -8.98 14.23
N VAL A 147 -5.77 -8.10 13.57
CA VAL A 147 -5.70 -8.03 12.09
C VAL A 147 -4.33 -8.46 11.61
N VAL A 148 -4.28 -9.37 10.64
CA VAL A 148 -3.08 -9.93 10.03
C VAL A 148 -3.03 -9.51 8.56
N PHE A 149 -1.87 -9.01 8.13
CA PHE A 149 -1.63 -8.61 6.75
C PHE A 149 -0.66 -9.61 6.10
N ASP A 150 -1.15 -10.40 5.15
CA ASP A 150 -0.36 -11.47 4.55
C ASP A 150 0.80 -10.93 3.73
N ARG A 151 1.92 -11.67 3.72
CA ARG A 151 3.14 -11.28 3.01
C ARG A 151 3.19 -11.80 1.57
N ASP A 152 2.43 -12.85 1.28
CA ASP A 152 2.45 -13.54 -0.02
C ASP A 152 1.47 -12.89 -1.01
N GLU A 153 1.89 -11.74 -1.53
CA GLU A 153 1.10 -10.98 -2.50
C GLU A 153 1.52 -11.21 -3.95
N THR A 154 2.79 -11.56 -4.20
CA THR A 154 3.36 -11.52 -5.56
C THR A 154 2.91 -12.72 -6.39
N VAL A 155 2.31 -12.44 -7.53
CA VAL A 155 2.05 -13.43 -8.57
C VAL A 155 3.23 -13.45 -9.54
N ASP A 156 3.85 -14.62 -9.67
CA ASP A 156 4.86 -14.89 -10.67
C ASP A 156 4.42 -16.00 -11.63
N HIS A 157 5.07 -16.05 -12.80
CA HIS A 157 4.88 -17.13 -13.77
C HIS A 157 6.22 -17.44 -14.41
N ALA A 158 6.98 -18.36 -13.80
CA ALA A 158 8.37 -18.63 -14.17
C ALA A 158 8.58 -18.92 -15.67
N ALA A 159 7.65 -19.63 -16.30
CA ALA A 159 7.75 -19.97 -17.72
C ALA A 159 7.46 -18.79 -18.68
N GLN A 160 6.77 -17.74 -18.22
CA GLN A 160 6.38 -16.57 -19.01
C GLN A 160 6.29 -15.32 -18.11
N PRO A 161 7.42 -14.81 -17.62
CA PRO A 161 7.43 -13.92 -16.45
C PRO A 161 6.83 -12.52 -16.73
N ALA A 162 6.65 -12.13 -18.00
CA ALA A 162 5.98 -10.89 -18.41
C ALA A 162 4.48 -11.06 -18.79
N MET A 163 3.94 -12.28 -18.79
CA MET A 163 2.59 -12.60 -19.26
C MET A 163 1.67 -13.09 -18.13
N THR A 164 1.90 -12.66 -16.90
CA THR A 164 1.12 -13.04 -15.70
C THR A 164 -0.19 -12.27 -15.55
N GLY A 165 -0.55 -11.39 -16.50
CA GLY A 165 -1.76 -10.57 -16.41
C GLY A 165 -3.03 -11.37 -16.09
N PRO A 166 -3.27 -12.51 -16.76
CA PRO A 166 -4.36 -13.43 -16.41
C PRO A 166 -4.25 -14.00 -15.00
N ASP A 167 -3.06 -14.44 -14.56
CA ASP A 167 -2.85 -14.98 -13.21
C ASP A 167 -3.09 -13.95 -12.11
N TRP A 168 -2.70 -12.69 -12.36
CA TRP A 168 -2.97 -11.56 -11.49
C TRP A 168 -4.48 -11.30 -11.37
N LEU A 169 -5.23 -11.43 -12.47
CA LEU A 169 -6.69 -11.24 -12.49
C LEU A 169 -7.50 -12.42 -11.93
N ARG A 170 -6.89 -13.61 -11.83
CA ARG A 170 -7.54 -14.80 -11.27
C ARG A 170 -8.15 -14.50 -9.88
N PRO A 171 -9.39 -14.95 -9.61
CA PRO A 171 -10.05 -14.74 -8.32
C PRO A 171 -9.18 -15.20 -7.14
N TYR A 172 -9.24 -14.46 -6.04
CA TYR A 172 -8.69 -14.86 -4.75
C TYR A 172 -9.52 -14.30 -3.60
N THR A 173 -9.51 -14.98 -2.45
CA THR A 173 -10.13 -14.50 -1.22
C THR A 173 -9.21 -13.47 -0.57
N ALA A 174 -9.69 -12.23 -0.49
CA ALA A 174 -8.93 -11.09 0.03
C ALA A 174 -9.06 -10.91 1.55
N THR A 175 -10.09 -11.49 2.16
CA THR A 175 -10.33 -11.41 3.60
C THR A 175 -10.88 -12.74 4.13
N TRP A 176 -10.38 -13.22 5.26
CA TRP A 176 -10.91 -14.40 5.96
C TRP A 176 -10.60 -14.32 7.45
N VAL A 177 -11.21 -15.21 8.24
CA VAL A 177 -10.91 -15.35 9.68
C VAL A 177 -10.26 -16.70 9.91
N ASP A 178 -9.16 -16.71 10.67
CA ASP A 178 -8.48 -17.94 11.06
C ASP A 178 -9.13 -18.61 12.29
N ALA A 179 -8.60 -19.77 12.69
CA ALA A 179 -9.11 -20.49 13.86
C ALA A 179 -8.92 -19.75 15.20
N ASP A 180 -8.05 -18.74 15.25
CA ASP A 180 -7.80 -17.90 16.42
C ASP A 180 -8.70 -16.65 16.46
N GLY A 181 -9.62 -16.50 15.50
CA GLY A 181 -10.48 -15.34 15.37
C GLY A 181 -9.77 -14.08 14.84
N ALA A 182 -8.61 -14.24 14.20
CA ALA A 182 -7.89 -13.13 13.57
C ALA A 182 -8.43 -12.85 12.17
N LEU A 183 -8.68 -11.58 11.84
CA LEU A 183 -8.99 -11.15 10.48
C LEU A 183 -7.71 -11.09 9.66
N HIS A 184 -7.63 -11.90 8.61
CA HIS A 184 -6.60 -11.80 7.59
C HIS A 184 -7.05 -10.87 6.46
N VAL A 185 -6.12 -10.03 6.00
CA VAL A 185 -6.29 -9.08 4.90
C VAL A 185 -5.17 -9.32 3.90
N ARG A 186 -5.53 -9.60 2.66
CA ARG A 186 -4.58 -9.96 1.59
C ARG A 186 -4.68 -9.03 0.39
N ALA A 187 -3.55 -8.45 0.02
CA ALA A 187 -3.31 -7.89 -1.30
C ALA A 187 -2.83 -8.96 -2.27
N LYS A 188 -3.01 -8.70 -3.56
CA LYS A 188 -2.42 -9.51 -4.64
C LYS A 188 -1.74 -8.58 -5.64
N GLY A 189 -0.44 -8.74 -5.77
CA GLY A 189 0.46 -7.89 -6.53
C GLY A 189 1.07 -8.61 -7.72
N PHE A 190 1.46 -7.84 -8.73
CA PHE A 190 2.27 -8.27 -9.85
C PHE A 190 3.15 -7.12 -10.30
N ARG A 191 4.46 -7.37 -10.47
CA ARG A 191 5.42 -6.37 -10.92
C ARG A 191 6.21 -6.86 -12.12
N VAL A 192 6.38 -5.97 -13.10
CA VAL A 192 7.32 -6.14 -14.22
C VAL A 192 8.22 -4.92 -14.22
N ASP A 193 9.44 -5.07 -13.75
CA ASP A 193 10.40 -3.97 -13.77
C ASP A 193 10.79 -3.68 -15.23
N PHE A 194 10.87 -2.40 -15.61
CA PHE A 194 11.19 -1.99 -16.96
C PHE A 194 12.63 -2.33 -17.35
N SER A 195 13.57 -2.15 -16.42
CA SER A 195 15.00 -2.36 -16.65
C SER A 195 15.47 -3.80 -16.44
N ASP A 196 14.61 -4.69 -15.95
CA ASP A 196 15.02 -6.07 -15.68
C ASP A 196 15.21 -6.86 -17.00
N PRO A 197 16.42 -7.42 -17.24
CA PRO A 197 16.73 -8.15 -18.46
C PRO A 197 15.78 -9.33 -18.76
N ARG A 198 15.18 -9.94 -17.73
CA ARG A 198 14.19 -11.03 -17.89
C ARG A 198 12.99 -10.61 -18.73
N TYR A 199 12.67 -9.30 -18.74
CA TYR A 199 11.54 -8.73 -19.47
C TYR A 199 11.96 -7.99 -20.73
N ALA A 200 13.23 -8.00 -21.13
CA ALA A 200 13.74 -7.21 -22.25
C ALA A 200 13.01 -7.46 -23.58
N GLN A 201 12.49 -8.68 -23.77
CA GLN A 201 11.75 -9.09 -24.99
C GLN A 201 10.25 -8.80 -24.93
N ALA A 202 9.72 -8.41 -23.76
CA ALA A 202 8.31 -8.05 -23.64
C ALA A 202 8.06 -6.66 -24.27
N PRO A 203 6.91 -6.44 -24.95
CA PRO A 203 6.53 -5.12 -25.43
C PRO A 203 6.64 -4.06 -24.33
N ALA A 204 7.18 -2.88 -24.64
CA ALA A 204 7.43 -1.82 -23.65
C ALA A 204 6.18 -1.48 -22.82
N ARG A 205 4.99 -1.51 -23.43
CA ARG A 205 3.68 -1.29 -22.78
C ARG A 205 3.31 -2.31 -21.69
N PHE A 206 4.01 -3.44 -21.60
CA PHE A 206 3.79 -4.48 -20.58
C PHE A 206 4.85 -4.43 -19.46
N ARG A 207 5.83 -3.52 -19.56
CA ARG A 207 6.92 -3.39 -18.60
C ARG A 207 6.82 -2.10 -17.79
N GLY A 208 7.54 -2.08 -16.69
CA GLY A 208 7.54 -0.99 -15.72
C GLY A 208 6.17 -0.76 -15.11
N VAL A 209 5.55 -1.84 -14.64
CA VAL A 209 4.21 -1.82 -14.06
C VAL A 209 4.21 -2.50 -12.71
N HIS A 210 3.35 -2.01 -11.82
CA HIS A 210 3.10 -2.60 -10.52
C HIS A 210 1.59 -2.66 -10.31
N TYR A 211 0.98 -3.82 -10.56
CA TYR A 211 -0.46 -3.98 -10.48
C TYR A 211 -0.83 -4.60 -9.14
N CYS A 212 -1.87 -4.06 -8.50
CA CYS A 212 -2.24 -4.44 -7.15
C CYS A 212 -3.76 -4.60 -7.02
N HIS A 213 -4.16 -5.56 -6.22
CA HIS A 213 -5.51 -5.71 -5.68
C HIS A 213 -5.49 -5.40 -4.18
N PHE A 214 -6.47 -4.62 -3.73
CA PHE A 214 -6.59 -4.14 -2.35
C PHE A 214 -7.98 -4.38 -1.80
N VAL A 215 -8.09 -4.42 -0.47
CA VAL A 215 -9.37 -4.35 0.24
C VAL A 215 -9.83 -2.89 0.27
N ALA A 216 -11.11 -2.64 -0.02
CA ALA A 216 -11.62 -1.27 -0.05
C ALA A 216 -11.68 -0.66 1.37
N PRO A 217 -11.34 0.64 1.57
CA PRO A 217 -11.34 1.27 2.89
C PRO A 217 -12.66 1.17 3.66
N GLY A 218 -13.78 1.39 2.97
CA GLY A 218 -15.11 1.32 3.57
C GLY A 218 -15.44 -0.09 4.06
N TYR A 219 -15.19 -1.10 3.23
CA TYR A 219 -15.39 -2.49 3.60
C TYR A 219 -14.44 -2.93 4.73
N LEU A 220 -13.17 -2.53 4.72
CA LEU A 220 -12.26 -2.81 5.84
C LEU A 220 -12.77 -2.19 7.15
N ARG A 221 -13.25 -0.93 7.11
CA ARG A 221 -13.86 -0.29 8.29
C ARG A 221 -15.09 -1.07 8.77
N GLU A 222 -15.96 -1.50 7.87
CA GLU A 222 -17.17 -2.27 8.23
C GLU A 222 -16.84 -3.64 8.81
N LEU A 223 -15.78 -4.30 8.33
CA LEU A 223 -15.26 -5.53 8.95
C LEU A 223 -14.87 -5.25 10.41
N LEU A 224 -14.05 -4.22 10.64
CA LEU A 224 -13.59 -3.89 12.00
C LEU A 224 -14.74 -3.55 12.97
N LEU A 225 -15.88 -3.07 12.44
CA LEU A 225 -17.09 -2.77 13.19
C LEU A 225 -18.04 -3.98 13.33
N GLY A 226 -17.73 -5.14 12.74
CA GLY A 226 -18.64 -6.30 12.70
C GLY A 226 -19.90 -6.09 11.85
N VAL A 227 -19.91 -5.08 10.98
CA VAL A 227 -21.04 -4.76 10.09
C VAL A 227 -20.96 -5.54 8.79
N ALA A 228 -19.75 -5.83 8.33
CA ALA A 228 -19.51 -6.67 7.16
C ALA A 228 -18.91 -8.02 7.58
N GLU A 229 -19.18 -9.04 6.78
CA GLU A 229 -18.60 -10.36 6.95
C GLU A 229 -17.33 -10.50 6.08
N PRO A 230 -16.29 -11.19 6.57
CA PRO A 230 -15.12 -11.52 5.77
C PRO A 230 -15.48 -12.51 4.67
N GLY A 231 -14.62 -12.59 3.65
CA GLY A 231 -14.82 -13.48 2.49
C GLY A 231 -14.88 -12.77 1.14
N ALA A 232 -14.56 -11.48 1.08
CA ALA A 232 -14.46 -10.75 -0.19
C ALA A 232 -13.57 -11.49 -1.20
N VAL A 233 -14.12 -11.75 -2.38
CA VAL A 233 -13.39 -12.32 -3.52
C VAL A 233 -13.09 -11.21 -4.51
N ILE A 234 -11.81 -11.06 -4.86
CA ILE A 234 -11.33 -10.07 -5.82
C ILE A 234 -10.76 -10.81 -7.03
N GLY A 235 -11.09 -10.34 -8.23
CA GLY A 235 -10.64 -10.95 -9.48
C GLY A 235 -11.75 -11.71 -10.19
N ARG A 236 -11.51 -12.00 -11.47
CA ARG A 236 -12.36 -12.80 -12.35
C ARG A 236 -11.45 -13.50 -13.35
N GLU A 237 -11.77 -14.76 -13.65
CA GLU A 237 -11.08 -15.47 -14.74
C GLU A 237 -11.23 -14.67 -16.04
N VAL A 238 -10.13 -14.56 -16.77
CA VAL A 238 -10.11 -13.96 -18.11
C VAL A 238 -9.78 -15.04 -19.11
N GLU A 239 -10.66 -15.24 -20.10
CA GLU A 239 -10.38 -16.15 -21.19
C GLU A 239 -9.16 -15.66 -21.96
N THR A 240 -8.06 -16.39 -21.87
CA THR A 240 -6.92 -16.25 -22.77
C THR A 240 -7.28 -16.92 -24.09
N ARG A 241 -8.15 -16.30 -24.90
CA ARG A 241 -8.31 -16.74 -26.29
C ARG A 241 -6.92 -16.76 -26.94
N GLY A 242 -6.53 -17.91 -27.48
CA GLY A 242 -5.17 -18.28 -27.88
C GLY A 242 -4.55 -17.49 -29.05
N ASP A 243 -4.95 -16.23 -29.27
CA ASP A 243 -4.48 -15.39 -30.37
C ASP A 243 -3.16 -14.66 -30.07
N TYR A 244 -2.58 -14.80 -28.88
CA TYR A 244 -1.20 -14.35 -28.67
C TYR A 244 -0.22 -15.42 -29.17
N SER A 245 -0.17 -15.59 -30.50
CA SER A 245 1.01 -16.19 -31.12
C SER A 245 2.15 -15.16 -31.05
N PRO A 246 3.24 -15.42 -30.30
CA PRO A 246 4.40 -14.54 -30.37
C PRO A 246 4.88 -14.50 -31.83
N PRO A 247 5.39 -13.35 -32.33
CA PRO A 247 5.95 -13.29 -33.67
C PRO A 247 7.03 -14.37 -33.80
N ARG A 248 6.88 -15.25 -34.78
CA ARG A 248 7.93 -16.21 -35.13
C ARG A 248 9.16 -15.41 -35.56
N ARG A 249 10.31 -15.69 -34.94
CA ARG A 249 11.60 -15.10 -35.30
C ARG A 249 12.00 -15.47 -36.71
#